data_AF-A0A225CNK6-F1
#
_entry.id   AF-A0A225CNK6-F1
#
_cell.length_a   1.000
_cell.length_b   1.000
_cell.length_c   1.000
_cell.angle_alpha   90.00
_cell.angle_beta   90.00
_cell.angle_gamma   90.00
#
_symmetry.space_group_name_H-M   'P 1'
#
loop_
_entity.id
_entity.type
_entity.pdbx_description
1 polymer ?
#
loop_
_entity_poly.entity_id
_entity_poly.type
_entity_poly.pdbx_seq_one_letter_code
_entity_poly.pdbx_strand_id
1 'polypeptide(L)'
;MGEPRMMIAVDAGELSALREEMAAMRRAIEGSRITPAPDWITVGEYADRIGRTRKTVRNWIRDGKIETRREGAITMVRAGQ
;
A
#
# COMPACT_ATOMS: atom_id res chain seq x y z
N MET A 1 26.41 27.26 -27.56
CA MET A 1 25.58 28.47 -27.32
C MET A 1 24.64 28.13 -26.18
N GLY A 2 24.67 28.87 -25.07
CA GLY A 2 23.73 28.66 -23.97
C GLY A 2 22.36 29.20 -24.34
N GLU A 3 21.30 28.44 -24.06
CA GLU A 3 19.92 28.85 -24.33
C GLU A 3 19.56 30.10 -23.48
N PRO A 4 18.84 31.08 -24.04
CA PRO A 4 18.46 32.28 -23.31
C PRO A 4 17.53 31.91 -22.14
N ARG A 5 18.05 32.11 -20.92
CA ARG A 5 17.31 31.85 -19.68
C ARG A 5 16.36 33.01 -19.41
N MET A 6 15.07 32.78 -19.64
CA MET A 6 14.04 33.78 -19.33
C MET A 6 13.90 33.89 -17.80
N MET A 7 14.14 35.09 -17.27
CA MET A 7 13.96 35.40 -15.85
C MET A 7 12.57 36.00 -15.67
N ILE A 8 11.75 35.34 -14.86
CA ILE A 8 10.42 35.83 -14.47
C ILE A 8 10.52 36.27 -13.00
N ALA A 9 10.12 37.51 -12.71
CA ALA A 9 9.97 37.96 -11.33
C ALA A 9 8.71 37.33 -10.74
N VAL A 10 8.88 36.57 -9.67
CA VAL A 10 7.78 35.94 -8.93
C VAL A 10 7.81 36.50 -7.52
N ASP A 11 6.64 36.83 -6.98
CA ASP A 11 6.54 37.24 -5.59
C ASP A 11 7.00 36.10 -4.66
N ALA A 12 7.86 36.44 -3.71
CA ALA A 12 8.44 35.45 -2.81
C ALA A 12 7.39 34.88 -1.82
N GLY A 13 6.37 35.66 -1.48
CA GLY A 13 5.26 35.23 -0.63
C GLY A 13 4.36 34.23 -1.33
N GLU A 14 3.96 34.51 -2.57
CA GLU A 14 3.14 33.61 -3.38
C GLU A 14 3.84 32.27 -3.64
N LEU A 15 5.15 32.31 -3.96
CA LEU A 15 5.93 31.09 -4.15
C LEU A 15 6.06 30.26 -2.86
N SER A 16 6.14 30.93 -1.71
CA SER A 16 6.19 30.27 -0.40
C SER A 16 4.85 29.59 -0.09
N ALA A 17 3.73 30.27 -0.32
CA ALA A 17 2.38 29.72 -0.13
C ALA A 17 2.15 28.47 -1.00
N LEU A 18 2.55 28.51 -2.28
CA LEU A 18 2.44 27.36 -3.19
C LEU A 18 3.27 26.16 -2.71
N ARG A 19 4.47 26.41 -2.15
CA ARG A 19 5.31 25.34 -1.59
C ARG A 19 4.69 24.71 -0.36
N GLU A 20 4.07 25.51 0.50
CA GLU A 20 3.35 25.03 1.67
C GLU A 20 2.15 24.16 1.28
N GLU A 21 1.38 24.59 0.28
CA GLU A 21 0.24 23.83 -0.24
C GLU A 21 0.69 22.50 -0.88
N MET A 22 1.76 22.51 -1.69
CA MET A 22 2.35 21.28 -2.22
C MET A 22 2.83 20.33 -1.11
N ALA A 23 3.42 20.86 -0.04
CA ALA A 23 3.86 20.05 1.10
C ALA A 23 2.65 19.44 1.85
N ALA A 24 1.57 20.20 2.03
CA ALA A 24 0.33 19.71 2.63
C ALA A 24 -0.33 18.62 1.79
N MET A 25 -0.44 18.81 0.48
CA MET A 25 -0.94 17.80 -0.46
C MET A 25 -0.08 16.54 -0.43
N ARG A 26 1.25 16.68 -0.44
CA ARG A 26 2.16 15.54 -0.36
C ARG A 26 2.00 14.76 0.94
N ARG A 27 1.86 15.45 2.09
CA ARG A 27 1.58 14.80 3.37
C ARG A 27 0.24 14.09 3.39
N ALA A 28 -0.80 14.68 2.80
CA ALA A 28 -2.10 14.05 2.68
C ALA A 28 -2.03 12.78 1.81
N ILE A 29 -1.29 12.82 0.70
CA ILE A 29 -1.07 11.68 -0.19
C ILE A 29 -0.21 10.59 0.47
N GLU A 30 0.83 10.97 1.23
CA GLU A 30 1.65 10.04 2.01
C GLU A 30 0.84 9.38 3.13
N GLY A 31 -0.03 10.14 3.82
CA GLY A 31 -0.98 9.62 4.81
C GLY A 31 -2.09 8.77 4.21
N SER A 32 -2.51 9.05 2.97
CA SER A 32 -3.53 8.28 2.24
C SER A 32 -2.95 7.07 1.52
N ARG A 33 -1.63 6.85 1.53
CA ARG A 33 -0.99 5.63 1.04
C ARG A 33 -1.17 4.49 2.04
N ILE A 34 -2.39 4.32 2.53
CA ILE A 34 -2.93 3.01 2.89
C ILE A 34 -3.07 2.30 1.56
N THR A 35 -2.02 1.66 1.08
CA THR A 35 -2.22 0.54 0.14
C THR A 35 -3.18 -0.38 0.88
N PRO A 36 -4.43 -0.61 0.41
CA PRO A 36 -5.23 -1.65 1.02
C PRO A 36 -4.37 -2.90 0.97
N ALA A 37 -4.07 -3.46 2.15
CA ALA A 37 -3.30 -4.69 2.21
C ALA A 37 -4.01 -5.68 1.27
N PRO A 38 -3.29 -6.41 0.39
CA PRO A 38 -3.94 -7.29 -0.55
C PRO A 38 -4.95 -8.14 0.20
N ASP A 39 -6.23 -8.03 -0.20
CA ASP A 39 -7.35 -8.68 0.51
C ASP A 39 -7.11 -10.18 0.66
N TRP A 40 -6.35 -10.74 -0.28
CA TRP A 40 -6.00 -12.14 -0.39
C TRP A 40 -4.47 -12.26 -0.39
N ILE A 41 -3.93 -13.03 0.56
CA ILE A 41 -2.51 -13.38 0.65
C ILE A 41 -2.34 -14.88 0.58
N THR A 42 -1.15 -15.37 0.25
CA THR A 42 -0.89 -16.81 0.21
C THR A 42 -0.99 -17.43 1.61
N VAL A 43 -1.20 -18.75 1.66
CA VAL A 43 -1.15 -19.52 2.93
C VAL A 43 0.18 -19.31 3.67
N GLY A 44 1.29 -19.14 2.94
CA GLY A 44 2.60 -18.87 3.52
C GLY A 44 2.65 -17.54 4.25
N GLU A 45 2.30 -16.46 3.55
CA GLU A 45 2.29 -15.11 4.09
C GLU A 45 1.31 -14.97 5.26
N TYR A 46 0.14 -15.60 5.18
CA TYR A 46 -0.81 -15.61 6.29
C TYR A 46 -0.23 -16.30 7.52
N ALA A 47 0.42 -17.45 7.34
CA ALA A 47 1.04 -18.21 8.42
C ALA A 47 2.14 -17.39 9.11
N ASP A 48 3.00 -16.74 8.33
CA ASP A 48 4.08 -15.89 8.83
C ASP A 48 3.53 -14.68 9.61
N ARG A 49 2.46 -14.04 9.11
CA ARG A 49 1.80 -12.91 9.77
C ARG A 49 1.23 -13.25 11.14
N ILE A 50 0.62 -14.42 11.29
CA ILE A 50 0.01 -14.85 12.57
C ILE A 50 0.96 -15.64 13.47
N GLY A 51 2.22 -15.83 13.06
CA GLY A 51 3.20 -16.63 13.80
C GLY A 51 2.83 -18.11 13.94
N ARG A 52 2.20 -18.71 12.92
CA ARG A 52 1.79 -20.13 12.91
C ARG A 52 2.39 -20.88 11.74
N THR A 53 2.30 -22.21 11.78
CA THR A 53 2.78 -23.05 10.68
C THR A 53 1.80 -23.08 9.51
N ARG A 54 2.30 -23.24 8.29
CA ARG A 54 1.45 -23.49 7.10
C ARG A 54 0.52 -24.70 7.27
N LYS A 55 0.94 -25.71 8.04
CA LYS A 55 0.11 -26.89 8.36
C LYS A 55 -1.10 -26.51 9.19
N THR A 56 -0.91 -25.67 10.21
CA THR A 56 -2.01 -25.12 11.03
C THR A 56 -3.02 -24.37 10.17
N VAL A 57 -2.54 -23.49 9.29
CA VAL A 57 -3.40 -22.73 8.39
C VAL A 57 -4.18 -23.67 7.45
N ARG A 58 -3.53 -24.66 6.82
CA ARG A 58 -4.24 -25.65 5.98
C ARG A 58 -5.30 -26.45 6.75
N ASN A 59 -5.04 -26.78 8.01
CA ASN A 59 -6.05 -27.43 8.84
C ASN A 59 -7.25 -26.50 9.03
N TRP A 60 -7.05 -25.22 9.29
CA TRP A 60 -8.16 -24.25 9.38
C TRP A 60 -8.94 -24.09 8.08
N ILE A 61 -8.27 -24.11 6.93
CA ILE A 61 -8.92 -24.13 5.61
C ILE A 61 -9.82 -25.36 5.49
N ARG A 62 -9.27 -26.55 5.81
CA ARG A 62 -10.02 -27.81 5.75
C ARG A 62 -11.19 -27.82 6.73
N ASP A 63 -11.00 -27.23 7.90
CA ASP A 63 -12.02 -27.11 8.95
C ASP A 63 -13.02 -25.96 8.67
N GLY A 64 -12.87 -25.22 7.56
CA GLY A 64 -13.76 -24.14 7.16
C GLY A 64 -13.70 -22.88 8.03
N LYS A 65 -12.63 -22.72 8.82
CA LYS A 65 -12.50 -21.63 9.82
C LYS A 65 -12.04 -20.30 9.24
N ILE A 66 -11.50 -20.30 8.03
CA ILE A 66 -10.95 -19.12 7.38
C ILE A 66 -11.42 -19.02 5.93
N GLU A 67 -11.70 -17.80 5.49
CA GLU A 67 -12.06 -17.53 4.10
C GLU A 67 -10.90 -17.84 3.15
N THR A 68 -11.20 -18.58 2.09
CA THR A 68 -10.22 -18.93 1.06
C THR A 68 -10.74 -18.64 -0.34
N ARG A 69 -9.81 -18.32 -1.23
CA ARG A 69 -10.04 -18.18 -2.65
C ARG A 69 -8.93 -18.94 -3.40
N ARG A 70 -9.25 -19.48 -4.57
CA ARG A 70 -8.24 -20.03 -5.48
C ARG A 70 -7.99 -19.08 -6.63
N GLU A 71 -6.72 -18.86 -6.94
CA GLU A 71 -6.24 -18.13 -8.11
C GLU A 71 -5.28 -19.04 -8.86
N GLY A 72 -5.78 -19.64 -9.96
CA GLY A 72 -5.09 -20.74 -10.63
C GLY A 72 -4.83 -21.93 -9.70
N ALA A 73 -3.55 -22.27 -9.53
CA ALA A 73 -3.10 -23.35 -8.66
C ALA A 73 -2.83 -22.90 -7.21
N ILE A 74 -2.92 -21.61 -6.90
CA ILE A 74 -2.55 -21.05 -5.60
C ILE A 74 -3.80 -20.89 -4.74
N THR A 75 -3.71 -21.35 -3.49
CA THR A 75 -4.73 -21.07 -2.47
C THR A 75 -4.36 -19.81 -1.71
N MET A 76 -5.29 -18.87 -1.69
CA MET A 76 -5.19 -17.58 -1.03
C MET A 76 -6.13 -17.55 0.17
N VAL A 77 -5.74 -16.81 1.20
CA VAL A 77 -6.44 -16.61 2.47
C VAL A 77 -6.70 -15.12 2.63
N ARG A 78 -7.87 -14.77 3.18
CA ARG A 78 -8.19 -13.38 3.44
C ARG A 78 -7.25 -12.78 4.50
N ALA A 79 -6.69 -11.61 4.21
CA ALA A 79 -5.64 -10.98 5.02
C ALA A 79 -6.10 -10.52 6.42
N GLY A 80 -7.39 -10.21 6.57
CA GLY A 80 -8.02 -9.76 7.82
C GLY A 80 -9.16 -10.69 8.24
N GLN A 81 -8.85 -11.99 8.32
CA GLN A 81 -9.79 -13.00 8.79
C GLN A 81 -10.32 -12.69 10.19
#